data_AF-A0A832XZ26-F1
#
_entry.id   AF-A0A832XZ26-F1
#
_cell.length_a   1.000
_cell.length_b   1.000
_cell.length_c   1.000
_cell.angle_alpha   90.00
_cell.angle_beta   90.00
_cell.angle_gamma   90.00
#
_symmetry.space_group_name_H-M   'P 1'
#
loop_
_entity.id
_entity.type
_entity.pdbx_description
1 polymer ?
#
loop_
_entity_poly.entity_id
_entity_poly.type
_entity_poly.pdbx_seq_one_letter_code
_entity_poly.pdbx_strand_id
1 'polypeptide(L)'
;MTTNYKSITLLLVALAVLSFSSALYIYNEYRILDQNYQAMQGNIDDVSINIDLIVDFGNGTILYFNQTRIPVGFSMYNSTEFIIGEDNMDSTYYSEFNAYFVNSLLGTGDNPDFAWSAWQYQKCCNWELLEISSNLYIPKDGQVIAWYYQDVDEFGRNNPN
;
A
#
# COMPACT_ATOMS: atom_id res chain seq x y z
N MET A 1 44.24 45.00 -33.99
CA MET A 1 43.99 43.54 -33.99
C MET A 1 42.76 43.28 -34.85
N THR A 2 42.93 42.80 -36.08
CA THR A 2 41.79 42.40 -36.93
C THR A 2 41.45 40.95 -36.61
N THR A 3 40.40 40.74 -35.82
CA THR A 3 39.93 39.39 -35.50
C THR A 3 39.47 38.70 -36.79
N ASN A 4 40.07 37.56 -37.12
CA ASN A 4 39.77 36.83 -38.35
C ASN A 4 38.38 36.20 -38.22
N TYR A 5 37.37 36.82 -38.82
CA TYR A 5 35.96 36.42 -38.73
C TYR A 5 35.74 34.95 -39.07
N LYS A 6 36.58 34.36 -39.95
CA LYS A 6 36.56 32.93 -40.31
C LYS A 6 36.87 32.03 -39.11
N SER A 7 37.84 32.40 -38.27
CA SER A 7 38.20 31.65 -37.07
C SER A 7 37.09 31.72 -36.01
N ILE A 8 36.40 32.86 -35.90
CA ILE A 8 35.24 33.02 -35.01
C ILE A 8 34.07 32.16 -35.49
N THR A 9 33.78 32.15 -36.81
CA THR A 9 32.70 31.31 -37.35
C THR A 9 32.98 29.83 -37.12
N LEU A 10 34.24 29.40 -37.29
CA LEU A 10 34.61 27.99 -37.07
C LEU A 10 34.41 27.55 -35.62
N LEU A 11 34.74 28.41 -34.66
CA LEU A 11 34.54 28.16 -33.23
C LEU A 11 33.04 28.05 -32.87
N LEU A 12 32.23 28.95 -33.42
CA LEU A 12 30.77 28.94 -33.21
C LEU A 12 30.12 27.66 -33.76
N VAL A 13 30.54 27.21 -34.94
CA VAL A 13 30.05 25.96 -35.52
C VAL A 13 30.44 24.76 -34.65
N ALA A 14 31.68 24.72 -34.15
CA ALA A 14 32.12 23.65 -33.26
C ALA A 14 31.31 23.59 -31.95
N LEU A 15 31.04 24.74 -31.32
CA LEU A 15 30.19 24.83 -30.13
C LEU A 15 28.74 24.42 -30.41
N ALA A 16 28.19 24.79 -31.57
CA ALA A 16 26.84 24.38 -31.97
C ALA A 16 26.75 22.86 -32.15
N VAL A 17 27.73 22.23 -32.78
CA VAL A 17 27.77 20.76 -32.96
C VAL A 17 27.91 20.05 -31.61
N LEU A 18 28.78 20.53 -30.74
CA LEU A 18 28.95 19.95 -29.40
C LEU A 18 27.67 20.07 -28.56
N SER A 19 27.08 21.26 -28.47
CA SER A 19 25.84 21.47 -27.72
C SER A 19 24.67 20.65 -28.26
N PHE A 20 24.53 20.54 -29.59
CA PHE A 20 23.51 19.71 -30.21
C PHE A 20 23.72 18.22 -29.91
N SER A 21 24.97 17.75 -29.96
CA SER A 21 25.32 16.36 -29.64
C SER A 21 25.06 16.03 -28.18
N SER A 22 25.42 16.93 -27.26
CA SER A 22 25.10 16.81 -25.84
C SER A 22 23.60 16.85 -25.58
N ALA A 23 22.85 17.72 -26.27
CA ALA A 23 21.39 17.78 -26.14
C ALA A 23 20.72 16.48 -26.61
N LEU A 24 21.18 15.89 -27.73
CA LEU A 24 20.70 14.59 -28.19
C LEU A 24 21.02 13.47 -27.20
N TYR A 25 22.22 13.46 -26.64
CA TYR A 25 22.61 12.47 -25.63
C TYR A 25 21.74 12.57 -24.38
N ILE A 26 21.57 13.78 -23.82
CA ILE A 26 20.73 14.03 -22.65
C ILE A 26 19.27 13.67 -22.94
N TYR A 27 18.76 14.04 -24.11
CA TYR A 27 17.39 13.69 -24.52
C TYR A 27 17.18 12.17 -24.59
N ASN A 28 18.15 11.44 -25.14
CA ASN A 28 18.06 9.98 -25.24
C ASN A 28 18.11 9.30 -23.86
N GLU A 29 19.02 9.73 -22.99
CA GLU A 29 19.08 9.26 -21.59
C GLU A 29 17.76 9.54 -20.85
N TYR A 30 17.20 10.74 -21.02
CA TYR A 30 15.93 11.10 -20.41
C TYR A 30 14.79 10.19 -20.88
N ARG A 31 14.75 9.84 -22.17
CA ARG A 31 13.75 8.90 -22.69
C ARG A 31 13.91 7.49 -22.14
N ILE A 32 15.15 7.00 -22.01
CA ILE A 32 15.41 5.66 -21.48
C ILE A 32 14.99 5.58 -20.01
N LEU A 33 15.31 6.61 -19.23
CA LEU A 33 14.90 6.71 -17.83
C LEU A 33 13.37 6.70 -17.68
N ASP A 34 12.67 7.50 -18.49
CA ASP A 34 11.20 7.54 -18.49
C ASP A 34 10.61 6.17 -18.88
N GLN A 35 11.14 5.53 -19.92
CA GLN A 35 10.69 4.19 -20.34
C GLN A 35 10.90 3.13 -19.25
N ASN A 36 12.06 3.14 -18.59
CA ASN A 36 12.35 2.21 -17.51
C ASN A 36 11.44 2.45 -16.30
N TYR A 37 11.19 3.72 -15.97
CA TYR A 37 10.28 4.08 -14.88
C TYR A 37 8.87 3.58 -15.14
N GLN A 38 8.34 3.79 -16.35
CA GLN A 38 7.01 3.31 -16.74
C GLN A 38 6.94 1.77 -16.78
N ALA A 39 7.99 1.10 -17.26
CA ALA A 39 8.05 -0.37 -17.25
C ALA A 39 8.10 -0.93 -15.82
N MET A 40 8.83 -0.29 -14.92
CA MET A 40 8.85 -0.64 -13.50
C MET A 40 7.49 -0.42 -12.84
N GLN A 41 6.83 0.71 -13.11
CA GLN A 41 5.48 0.97 -12.60
C GLN A 41 4.47 -0.07 -13.08
N GLY A 42 4.45 -0.37 -14.40
CA GLY A 42 3.55 -1.39 -14.94
C GLY A 42 3.76 -2.77 -14.30
N ASN A 43 5.01 -3.17 -14.07
CA ASN A 43 5.32 -4.42 -13.37
C ASN A 43 4.90 -4.39 -11.88
N ILE A 44 4.95 -3.24 -11.21
CA ILE A 44 4.54 -3.09 -9.81
C ILE A 44 3.02 -3.08 -9.69
N ASP A 45 2.32 -2.43 -10.60
CA ASP A 45 0.85 -2.37 -10.63
C ASP A 45 0.24 -3.75 -10.95
N ASP A 46 0.99 -4.63 -11.65
CA ASP A 46 0.59 -6.04 -11.86
C ASP A 46 0.76 -6.93 -10.61
N VAL A 47 1.59 -6.52 -9.62
CA VAL A 47 1.93 -7.35 -8.44
C VAL A 47 1.53 -6.72 -7.11
N SER A 48 0.87 -5.55 -7.13
CA SER A 48 0.42 -4.86 -5.93
C SER A 48 -0.95 -4.23 -6.11
N ILE A 49 -1.66 -4.08 -5.01
CA ILE A 49 -2.96 -3.41 -4.94
C ILE A 49 -2.92 -2.33 -3.87
N ASN A 50 -3.76 -1.32 -3.98
CA ASN A 50 -3.95 -0.33 -2.93
C ASN A 50 -5.18 -0.69 -2.11
N ILE A 51 -5.06 -0.63 -0.79
CA ILE A 51 -6.18 -0.82 0.13
C ILE A 51 -6.18 0.26 1.21
N ASP A 52 -7.32 0.42 1.86
CA ASP A 52 -7.41 1.19 3.09
C ASP A 52 -7.60 0.22 4.27
N LEU A 53 -6.79 0.39 5.31
CA LEU A 53 -6.91 -0.34 6.57
C LEU A 53 -7.35 0.61 7.68
N ILE A 54 -8.40 0.23 8.40
CA ILE A 54 -8.87 0.91 9.60
C ILE A 54 -8.63 0.02 10.82
N VAL A 55 -8.15 0.60 11.91
CA VAL A 55 -8.05 -0.07 13.21
C VAL A 55 -8.77 0.78 14.24
N ASP A 56 -9.97 0.37 14.61
CA ASP A 56 -10.81 0.99 15.64
C ASP A 56 -10.65 0.24 16.97
N PHE A 57 -10.22 0.96 18.01
CA PHE A 57 -9.94 0.39 19.33
C PHE A 57 -11.18 0.36 20.25
N GLY A 58 -12.36 0.80 19.79
CA GLY A 58 -13.62 0.81 20.55
C GLY A 58 -13.69 1.79 21.71
N ASN A 59 -12.61 2.53 21.96
CA ASN A 59 -12.54 3.58 22.98
C ASN A 59 -12.57 4.99 22.37
N GLY A 60 -12.93 5.12 21.09
CA GLY A 60 -12.91 6.37 20.33
C GLY A 60 -11.57 6.69 19.65
N THR A 61 -10.55 5.86 19.84
CA THR A 61 -9.30 5.94 19.07
C THR A 61 -9.44 5.12 17.79
N ILE A 62 -9.14 5.73 16.65
CA ILE A 62 -9.17 5.06 15.34
C ILE A 62 -7.92 5.44 14.55
N LEU A 63 -7.28 4.45 13.96
CA LEU A 63 -6.16 4.64 13.03
C LEU A 63 -6.59 4.33 11.60
N TYR A 64 -6.14 5.18 10.67
CA TYR A 64 -6.41 5.07 9.25
C TYR A 64 -5.10 4.95 8.49
N PHE A 65 -4.97 3.87 7.71
CA PHE A 65 -3.86 3.61 6.81
C PHE A 65 -4.39 3.63 5.37
N ASN A 66 -4.46 4.83 4.79
CA ASN A 66 -5.11 5.05 3.51
C ASN A 66 -4.15 4.86 2.32
N GLN A 67 -4.68 4.33 1.22
CA GLN A 67 -3.97 4.10 -0.05
C GLN A 67 -2.67 3.32 0.14
N THR A 68 -2.72 2.32 1.03
CA THR A 68 -1.55 1.52 1.37
C THR A 68 -1.35 0.45 0.31
N ARG A 69 -0.16 0.45 -0.31
CA ARG A 69 0.20 -0.50 -1.35
C ARG A 69 0.68 -1.81 -0.72
N ILE A 70 -0.02 -2.90 -1.01
CA ILE A 70 0.29 -4.26 -0.53
C ILE A 70 0.49 -5.23 -1.70
N PRO A 71 1.21 -6.34 -1.52
CA PRO A 71 1.32 -7.37 -2.55
C PRO A 71 -0.04 -7.98 -2.91
N VAL A 72 -0.26 -8.25 -4.20
CA VAL A 72 -1.49 -8.89 -4.67
C VAL A 72 -1.63 -10.29 -4.07
N GLY A 73 -2.87 -10.67 -3.70
CA GLY A 73 -3.18 -11.98 -3.14
C GLY A 73 -2.89 -12.13 -1.64
N PHE A 74 -2.38 -11.08 -0.98
CA PHE A 74 -2.34 -11.05 0.48
C PHE A 74 -3.76 -11.15 1.04
N SER A 75 -3.92 -11.95 2.10
CA SER A 75 -5.15 -12.00 2.88
C SER A 75 -5.29 -10.73 3.74
N MET A 76 -6.45 -10.47 4.34
CA MET A 76 -6.60 -9.39 5.32
C MET A 76 -5.63 -9.55 6.50
N TYR A 77 -5.40 -10.78 6.96
CA TYR A 77 -4.40 -11.07 7.99
C TYR A 77 -3.00 -10.60 7.54
N ASN A 78 -2.51 -11.11 6.39
CA ASN A 78 -1.17 -10.78 5.89
C ASN A 78 -1.04 -9.28 5.56
N SER A 79 -2.12 -8.67 5.05
CA SER A 79 -2.17 -7.24 4.77
C SER A 79 -2.03 -6.43 6.05
N THR A 80 -2.70 -6.85 7.13
CA THR A 80 -2.61 -6.19 8.42
C THR A 80 -1.18 -6.27 8.95
N GLU A 81 -0.63 -7.48 9.05
CA GLU A 81 0.74 -7.74 9.50
C GLU A 81 1.78 -6.94 8.70
N PHE A 82 1.63 -6.86 7.38
CA PHE A 82 2.50 -6.06 6.51
C PHE A 82 2.40 -4.55 6.77
N ILE A 83 1.20 -4.03 7.05
CA ILE A 83 0.96 -2.59 7.23
C ILE A 83 1.41 -2.11 8.61
N ILE A 84 1.08 -2.85 9.67
CA ILE A 84 1.39 -2.44 11.05
C ILE A 84 2.72 -3.01 11.56
N GLY A 85 3.31 -3.97 10.85
CA GLY A 85 4.52 -4.70 11.25
C GLY A 85 4.21 -5.94 12.09
N GLU A 86 4.94 -7.02 11.83
CA GLU A 86 4.77 -8.33 12.49
C GLU A 86 4.85 -8.24 14.03
N ASP A 87 5.78 -7.43 14.56
CA ASP A 87 5.94 -7.23 16.01
C ASP A 87 4.72 -6.53 16.68
N ASN A 88 3.80 -5.97 15.91
CA ASN A 88 2.61 -5.28 16.38
C ASN A 88 1.33 -6.11 16.25
N MET A 89 1.44 -7.40 15.91
CA MET A 89 0.30 -8.29 15.78
C MET A 89 0.57 -9.59 16.54
N ASP A 90 -0.31 -9.95 17.48
CA ASP A 90 -0.28 -11.27 18.12
C ASP A 90 -1.51 -12.07 17.71
N SER A 91 -1.31 -13.34 17.39
CA SER A 91 -2.37 -14.22 16.94
C SER A 91 -2.14 -15.68 17.32
N THR A 92 -3.22 -16.42 17.45
CA THR A 92 -3.19 -17.87 17.69
C THR A 92 -3.79 -18.60 16.50
N TYR A 93 -3.02 -19.54 15.95
CA TYR A 93 -3.47 -20.39 14.85
C TYR A 93 -4.26 -21.60 15.36
N TYR A 94 -5.45 -21.80 14.82
CA TYR A 94 -6.30 -22.95 15.09
C TYR A 94 -6.38 -23.84 13.84
N SER A 95 -5.69 -24.98 13.90
CA SER A 95 -5.55 -25.92 12.78
C SER A 95 -6.88 -26.50 12.29
N GLU A 96 -7.82 -26.69 13.20
CA GLU A 96 -9.14 -27.26 12.99
C GLU A 96 -10.01 -26.39 12.09
N PHE A 97 -9.76 -25.08 12.09
CA PHE A 97 -10.48 -24.08 11.30
C PHE A 97 -9.62 -23.50 10.18
N ASN A 98 -8.34 -23.86 10.12
CA ASN A 98 -7.33 -23.22 9.27
C ASN A 98 -7.39 -21.69 9.38
N ALA A 99 -7.49 -21.20 10.62
CA ALA A 99 -7.84 -19.83 10.94
C ALA A 99 -6.90 -19.24 12.00
N TYR A 100 -6.62 -17.95 11.89
CA TYR A 100 -5.95 -17.20 12.94
C TYR A 100 -6.99 -16.43 13.76
N PHE A 101 -6.90 -16.56 15.08
CA PHE A 101 -7.56 -15.67 16.02
C PHE A 101 -6.59 -14.55 16.39
N VAL A 102 -6.97 -13.30 16.17
CA VAL A 102 -6.11 -12.15 16.46
C VAL A 102 -6.29 -11.75 17.92
N ASN A 103 -5.26 -11.99 18.73
CA ASN A 103 -5.25 -11.69 20.16
C ASN A 103 -5.03 -10.21 20.41
N SER A 104 -4.10 -9.60 19.68
CA SER A 104 -3.77 -8.18 19.82
C SER A 104 -3.32 -7.53 18.53
N LEU A 105 -3.60 -6.23 18.42
CA LEU A 105 -3.10 -5.34 17.39
C LEU A 105 -2.57 -4.06 18.05
N LEU A 106 -1.36 -3.64 17.67
CA LEU A 106 -0.72 -2.41 18.15
C LEU A 106 -0.69 -2.33 19.69
N GLY A 107 -0.46 -3.46 20.35
CA GLY A 107 -0.41 -3.58 21.81
C GLY A 107 -1.77 -3.53 22.52
N THR A 108 -2.90 -3.53 21.79
CA THR A 108 -4.24 -3.62 22.36
C THR A 108 -4.84 -5.01 22.13
N GLY A 109 -5.23 -5.68 23.22
CA GLY A 109 -5.72 -7.05 23.21
C GLY A 109 -5.76 -7.64 24.63
N ASP A 110 -5.83 -8.97 24.71
CA ASP A 110 -5.69 -9.75 25.96
C ASP A 110 -6.75 -9.50 27.07
N ASN A 111 -7.87 -8.86 26.74
CA ASN A 111 -9.03 -8.78 27.62
C ASN A 111 -10.05 -9.88 27.23
N PRO A 112 -10.44 -10.79 28.13
CA PRO A 112 -11.41 -11.85 27.82
C PRO A 112 -12.81 -11.35 27.48
N ASP A 113 -13.16 -10.12 27.88
CA ASP A 113 -14.47 -9.51 27.62
C ASP A 113 -14.51 -8.78 26.26
N PHE A 114 -13.37 -8.70 25.54
CA PHE A 114 -13.27 -7.99 24.27
C PHE A 114 -12.58 -8.85 23.20
N ALA A 115 -12.96 -8.66 21.94
CA ALA A 115 -12.35 -9.35 20.81
C ALA A 115 -12.20 -8.42 19.61
N TRP A 116 -11.20 -8.73 18.77
CA TRP A 116 -11.02 -8.10 17.47
C TRP A 116 -11.94 -8.74 16.43
N SER A 117 -12.81 -7.94 15.85
CA SER A 117 -13.66 -8.33 14.73
C SER A 117 -13.09 -7.80 13.40
N ALA A 118 -13.24 -8.59 12.35
CA ALA A 118 -12.72 -8.28 11.02
C ALA A 118 -13.86 -7.89 10.07
N TRP A 119 -13.69 -6.78 9.35
CA TRP A 119 -14.73 -6.20 8.50
C TRP A 119 -14.21 -5.85 7.11
N GLN A 120 -15.14 -5.84 6.16
CA GLN A 120 -14.96 -5.25 4.84
C GLN A 120 -15.99 -4.15 4.60
N TYR A 121 -15.60 -3.09 3.90
CA TYR A 121 -16.55 -2.09 3.42
C TYR A 121 -17.04 -2.47 2.02
N GLN A 122 -18.32 -2.77 1.87
CA GLN A 122 -18.88 -3.02 0.57
C GLN A 122 -18.87 -1.77 -0.30
N LYS A 123 -18.68 -1.99 -1.61
CA LYS A 123 -18.79 -0.94 -2.63
C LYS A 123 -20.19 -0.29 -2.69
N CYS A 124 -21.21 -0.98 -2.18
CA CYS A 124 -22.60 -0.49 -2.04
C CYS A 124 -22.85 0.28 -0.73
N CYS A 125 -21.77 0.61 0.00
CA CYS A 125 -21.71 1.55 1.11
C CYS A 125 -22.12 1.03 2.50
N ASN A 126 -21.84 -0.24 2.81
CA ASN A 126 -22.12 -0.81 4.13
C ASN A 126 -20.92 -1.59 4.65
N TRP A 127 -20.76 -1.60 5.97
CA TRP A 127 -19.83 -2.49 6.65
C TRP A 127 -20.41 -3.88 6.77
N GLU A 128 -19.59 -4.88 6.46
CA GLU A 128 -19.92 -6.28 6.66
C GLU A 128 -18.83 -6.97 7.46
N LEU A 129 -19.27 -7.68 8.50
CA LEU A 129 -18.42 -8.58 9.25
C LEU A 129 -17.95 -9.70 8.31
N LEU A 130 -16.68 -10.07 8.42
CA LEU A 130 -16.18 -11.24 7.70
C LEU A 130 -16.75 -12.52 8.33
N GLU A 131 -17.50 -13.27 7.52
CA GLU A 131 -18.02 -14.60 7.90
C GLU A 131 -16.97 -15.72 7.76
N ILE A 132 -15.76 -15.36 7.32
CA ILE A 132 -14.59 -16.24 7.21
C ILE A 132 -13.42 -15.60 7.95
N SER A 133 -12.42 -16.42 8.33
CA SER A 133 -11.24 -15.88 9.01
C SER A 133 -10.46 -14.91 8.11
N SER A 134 -9.82 -13.91 8.72
CA SER A 134 -9.08 -12.85 8.04
C SER A 134 -7.91 -13.38 7.20
N ASN A 135 -7.38 -14.57 7.51
CA ASN A 135 -6.34 -15.23 6.70
C ASN A 135 -6.88 -15.88 5.41
N LEU A 136 -8.21 -16.02 5.27
CA LEU A 136 -8.86 -16.60 4.10
C LEU A 136 -9.52 -15.54 3.20
N TYR A 137 -9.75 -14.34 3.72
CA TYR A 137 -10.30 -13.22 2.96
C TYR A 137 -9.19 -12.47 2.22
N ILE A 138 -9.31 -12.32 0.90
CA ILE A 138 -8.35 -11.60 0.04
C ILE A 138 -8.98 -10.29 -0.44
N PRO A 139 -8.55 -9.12 0.06
CA PRO A 139 -9.03 -7.82 -0.43
C PRO A 139 -8.67 -7.60 -1.90
N LYS A 140 -9.48 -6.78 -2.57
CA LYS A 140 -9.26 -6.34 -3.96
C LYS A 140 -8.70 -4.93 -3.98
N ASP A 141 -8.18 -4.50 -5.13
CA ASP A 141 -7.74 -3.11 -5.30
C ASP A 141 -8.88 -2.10 -5.00
N GLY A 142 -8.53 -1.09 -4.21
CA GLY A 142 -9.45 -0.07 -3.68
C GLY A 142 -10.38 -0.55 -2.56
N GLN A 143 -10.20 -1.77 -2.04
CA GLN A 143 -11.01 -2.29 -0.94
C GLN A 143 -10.64 -1.64 0.39
N VAL A 144 -11.65 -1.35 1.21
CA VAL A 144 -11.45 -0.96 2.61
C VAL A 144 -11.71 -2.18 3.50
N ILE A 145 -10.79 -2.43 4.42
CA ILE A 145 -10.88 -3.44 5.47
C ILE A 145 -10.71 -2.78 6.84
N ALA A 146 -11.29 -3.37 7.87
CA ALA A 146 -11.20 -2.81 9.22
C ALA A 146 -11.12 -3.87 10.31
N TRP A 147 -10.35 -3.56 11.34
CA TRP A 147 -10.39 -4.25 12.62
C TRP A 147 -11.14 -3.38 13.63
N TYR A 148 -12.00 -4.01 14.43
CA TYR A 148 -12.72 -3.32 15.50
C TYR A 148 -12.62 -4.10 16.81
N TYR A 149 -12.06 -3.46 17.84
CA TYR A 149 -11.96 -4.04 19.16
C TYR A 149 -13.20 -3.74 19.97
N GLN A 150 -13.99 -4.77 20.27
CA GLN A 150 -15.32 -4.60 20.84
C GLN A 150 -15.61 -5.64 21.91
N ASP A 151 -16.54 -5.29 22.80
CA ASP A 151 -17.10 -6.21 23.79
C ASP A 151 -17.66 -7.44 23.07
N VAL A 152 -17.38 -8.63 23.61
CA VAL A 152 -17.83 -9.91 23.03
C VAL A 152 -19.36 -10.02 22.97
N ASP A 153 -20.09 -9.37 23.88
CA ASP A 153 -21.56 -9.33 23.85
C ASP A 153 -22.12 -8.42 22.74
N GLU A 154 -21.28 -7.54 22.22
CA GLU A 154 -21.56 -6.67 21.08
C GLU A 154 -20.89 -7.16 19.80
N PHE A 155 -20.18 -8.30 19.80
CA PHE A 155 -19.38 -8.77 18.67
C PHE A 155 -20.16 -8.79 17.35
N GLY A 156 -19.58 -8.16 16.31
CA GLY A 156 -20.22 -8.06 15.00
C GLY A 156 -21.41 -7.10 14.94
N ARG A 157 -21.68 -6.35 16.02
CA ARG A 157 -22.62 -5.22 16.02
C ARG A 157 -21.86 -3.91 15.81
N ASN A 158 -22.58 -2.90 15.33
CA ASN A 158 -22.07 -1.57 15.00
C ASN A 158 -21.12 -1.56 13.80
N ASN A 159 -20.51 -0.40 13.53
CA ASN A 159 -19.59 -0.19 12.43
C ASN A 159 -18.18 0.09 12.97
N PRO A 160 -17.13 -0.32 12.25
CA PRO A 160 -15.73 -0.12 12.64
C PRO A 160 -15.19 1.29 12.28
N ASN A 161 -16.04 2.34 12.32
CA ASN A 161 -15.66 3.75 12.14
C ASN A 161 -16.72 4.77 12.56
#